data_AF-A0A962Q2E8-F1
#
_entry.id   AF-A0A962Q2E8-F1
#
_cell.length_a   1.000
_cell.length_b   1.000
_cell.length_c   1.000
_cell.angle_alpha   90.00
_cell.angle_beta   90.00
_cell.angle_gamma   90.00
#
_symmetry.space_group_name_H-M   'P 1'
#
loop_
_entity.id
_entity.type
_entity.pdbx_description
1 polymer ?
#
loop_
_entity_poly.entity_id
_entity_poly.type
_entity_poly.pdbx_seq_one_letter_code
_entity_poly.pdbx_strand_id
1 'polypeptide(L)'
;MIERNAESRHINALLSLFDRYSLAVPDNPWPGRVDRYASVTAACQAGVQAEIANGAMYERLLQRAHKPDTIAVLTNLQDASQTRHLPAFQRCAERGAGSGRQRQERHCGGASRRHRQRGA
;
A
#
# COMPACT_ATOMS: atom_id res chain seq x y z
N MET A 1 -3.89 -5.81 -6.34
CA MET A 1 -2.71 -6.68 -6.49
C MET A 1 -1.53 -5.94 -7.16
N ILE A 2 -1.41 -4.61 -6.97
CA ILE A 2 -0.42 -3.76 -7.66
C ILE A 2 0.89 -3.67 -6.86
N GLU A 3 0.82 -3.62 -5.53
CA GLU A 3 1.98 -3.52 -4.63
C GLU A 3 2.95 -4.70 -4.74
N ARG A 4 2.44 -5.93 -4.82
CA ARG A 4 3.29 -7.13 -4.88
C ARG A 4 4.25 -7.11 -6.08
N ASN A 5 3.80 -6.58 -7.22
CA ASN A 5 4.63 -6.45 -8.41
C ASN A 5 5.65 -5.31 -8.29
N ALA A 6 5.29 -4.22 -7.60
CA ALA A 6 6.23 -3.14 -7.32
C ALA A 6 7.37 -3.64 -6.42
N GLU A 7 7.05 -4.37 -5.35
CA GLU A 7 8.04 -4.94 -4.43
C GLU A 7 8.95 -5.96 -5.11
N SER A 8 8.42 -6.80 -6.01
CA SER A 8 9.27 -7.68 -6.82
C SER A 8 10.28 -6.90 -7.67
N ARG A 9 9.89 -5.75 -8.23
CA ARG A 9 10.81 -4.90 -9.00
C ARG A 9 11.84 -4.23 -8.11
N HIS A 10 11.46 -3.83 -6.90
CA HIS A 10 12.38 -3.27 -5.91
C HIS A 10 13.46 -4.28 -5.52
N ILE A 11 13.05 -5.51 -5.20
CA ILE A 11 13.96 -6.62 -4.91
C ILE A 11 14.93 -6.85 -6.07
N ASN A 12 14.42 -6.94 -7.30
CA ASN A 12 15.26 -7.17 -8.47
C ASN A 12 16.29 -6.05 -8.69
N ALA A 13 15.90 -4.78 -8.49
CA ALA A 13 16.83 -3.66 -8.60
C ALA A 13 17.97 -3.74 -7.57
N LEU A 14 17.67 -4.15 -6.34
CA LEU A 14 18.68 -4.39 -5.32
C LEU A 14 19.57 -5.57 -5.68
N LEU A 15 19.00 -6.71 -6.09
CA LEU A 15 19.76 -7.89 -6.50
C LEU A 15 20.76 -7.58 -7.63
N SER A 16 20.39 -6.73 -8.59
CA SER A 16 21.32 -6.28 -9.64
C SER A 16 22.51 -5.50 -9.09
N LEU A 17 22.36 -4.73 -8.00
CA LEU A 17 23.50 -4.09 -7.33
C LEU A 17 24.40 -5.11 -6.63
N PHE A 18 23.81 -6.09 -5.93
CA PHE A 18 24.57 -7.16 -5.28
C PHE A 18 25.41 -7.95 -6.29
N ASP A 19 24.80 -8.32 -7.41
CA ASP A 19 25.48 -9.01 -8.52
C ASP A 19 26.62 -8.15 -9.11
N ARG A 20 26.35 -6.88 -9.44
CA ARG A 20 27.35 -5.94 -9.97
C ARG A 20 28.56 -5.78 -9.07
N TYR A 21 28.36 -5.76 -7.75
CA TYR A 21 29.44 -5.62 -6.78
C TYR A 21 29.98 -6.95 -6.26
N SER A 22 29.52 -8.08 -6.80
CA SER A 22 29.89 -9.43 -6.36
C SER A 22 29.71 -9.64 -4.85
N LEU A 23 28.65 -9.06 -4.29
CA LEU A 23 28.29 -9.16 -2.89
C LEU A 23 27.31 -10.33 -2.67
N ALA A 24 27.49 -11.04 -1.57
CA ALA A 24 26.52 -12.06 -1.16
C ALA A 24 25.20 -11.39 -0.76
N VAL A 25 24.08 -11.94 -1.28
CA VAL A 25 22.74 -11.53 -0.88
C VAL A 25 22.46 -12.07 0.53
N PRO A 26 22.03 -11.26 1.49
CA PRO A 26 21.72 -11.74 2.84
C PRO A 26 20.51 -12.67 2.84
N ASP A 27 20.51 -13.64 3.76
CA ASP A 27 19.37 -14.53 3.98
C ASP A 27 18.11 -13.73 4.36
N ASN A 28 16.94 -14.22 3.91
CA ASN A 28 15.66 -13.61 4.24
C ASN A 28 15.04 -14.26 5.49
N PRO A 29 15.01 -13.60 6.65
CA PRO A 29 14.46 -14.18 7.89
C PRO A 29 12.92 -14.09 8.00
N TRP A 30 12.26 -13.40 7.06
CA TRP A 30 10.83 -13.05 7.15
C TRP A 30 9.80 -14.09 6.63
N PRO A 31 10.15 -15.18 5.93
CA PRO A 31 9.17 -16.21 5.58
C PRO A 31 8.40 -16.72 6.81
N GLY A 32 7.07 -16.63 6.76
CA GLY A 32 6.19 -17.06 7.86
C GLY A 32 6.15 -16.12 9.07
N ARG A 33 6.91 -15.01 9.07
CA ARG A 33 6.95 -14.00 10.15
C ARG A 33 6.18 -12.72 9.81
N VAL A 34 5.24 -12.80 8.87
CA VAL A 34 4.43 -11.67 8.43
C VAL A 34 3.19 -11.54 9.30
N ASP A 35 2.93 -10.32 9.78
CA ASP A 35 1.76 -10.04 10.62
C ASP A 35 0.46 -10.24 9.85
N ARG A 36 -0.54 -10.78 10.56
CA ARG A 36 -1.91 -10.87 10.08
C ARG A 36 -2.74 -9.79 10.76
N TYR A 37 -3.37 -8.96 9.95
CA TYR A 37 -4.20 -7.87 10.45
C TYR A 37 -5.67 -8.30 10.57
N ALA A 38 -6.34 -7.82 11.62
CA ALA A 38 -7.75 -8.13 11.89
C ALA A 38 -8.73 -7.55 10.86
N SER A 39 -8.30 -6.57 10.05
CA SER A 39 -9.10 -5.97 8.99
C SER A 39 -8.24 -5.38 7.88
N VAL A 40 -8.84 -5.15 6.71
CA VAL A 40 -8.19 -4.42 5.60
C VAL A 40 -7.80 -3.00 6.03
N THR A 41 -8.63 -2.33 6.82
CA THR A 41 -8.32 -0.99 7.36
C THR A 41 -7.08 -1.03 8.25
N ALA A 42 -6.98 -2.01 9.16
CA ALA A 42 -5.81 -2.18 10.01
C ALA A 42 -4.54 -2.50 9.20
N ALA A 43 -4.64 -3.35 8.18
CA ALA A 43 -3.54 -3.62 7.26
C ALA A 43 -3.09 -2.35 6.51
N CYS A 44 -4.04 -1.52 6.07
CA CYS A 44 -3.71 -0.29 5.35
C CYS A 44 -3.10 0.78 6.26
N GLN A 45 -3.54 0.89 7.51
CA GLN A 45 -2.91 1.76 8.51
C GLN A 45 -1.47 1.31 8.83
N ALA A 46 -1.26 0.00 9.00
CA ALA A 46 0.08 -0.54 9.19
C ALA A 46 0.97 -0.31 7.95
N GLY A 47 0.40 -0.44 6.74
CA GLY A 47 1.07 -0.09 5.48
C GLY A 47 1.51 1.37 5.43
N VAL A 48 0.69 2.33 5.87
CA VAL A 48 1.10 3.74 5.97
C VAL A 48 2.34 3.90 6.85
N GLN A 49 2.34 3.28 8.03
CA GLN A 49 3.49 3.35 8.95
C GLN A 49 4.73 2.67 8.36
N ALA A 50 4.55 1.54 7.67
CA ALA A 50 5.63 0.85 6.98
C ALA A 50 6.26 1.71 5.89
N GLU A 51 5.47 2.40 5.05
CA GLU A 51 6.00 3.28 4.00
C GLU A 51 6.72 4.51 4.57
N ILE A 52 6.23 5.09 5.68
CA ILE A 52 6.92 6.19 6.37
C ILE A 52 8.28 5.71 6.91
N ALA A 53 8.29 4.55 7.58
CA ALA A 53 9.52 3.96 8.09
C ALA A 53 10.50 3.60 6.96
N ASN A 54 9.99 3.14 5.82
CA ASN A 54 10.76 2.83 4.63
C ASN A 54 11.39 4.08 4.02
N GLY A 55 10.63 5.19 3.90
CA GLY A 55 11.16 6.48 3.48
C GLY A 55 12.33 6.95 4.36
N ALA A 56 12.15 6.91 5.67
CA ALA A 56 13.20 7.27 6.64
C ALA A 56 14.41 6.31 6.59
N MET A 57 14.20 5.04 6.27
CA MET A 57 15.29 4.08 6.06
C MET A 57 16.14 4.48 4.85
N TYR A 58 15.51 4.80 3.71
CA TYR A 58 16.24 5.22 2.51
C TYR A 58 16.99 6.53 2.72
N GLU A 59 16.44 7.50 3.48
CA GLU A 59 17.17 8.73 3.84
C GLU A 59 18.50 8.39 4.55
N ARG A 60 18.47 7.48 5.53
CA ARG A 60 19.68 7.04 6.24
C ARG A 60 20.65 6.28 5.34
N LEU A 61 20.15 5.49 4.40
CA LEU A 61 20.99 4.74 3.45
C LEU A 61 21.66 5.68 2.45
N LEU A 62 20.93 6.66 1.93
CA LEU A 62 21.45 7.66 0.98
C LEU A 62 22.55 8.53 1.60
N GLN A 63 22.47 8.85 2.90
CA GLN A 63 23.56 9.53 3.62
C GLN A 63 24.88 8.75 3.66
N ARG A 64 24.83 7.42 3.47
CA ARG A 64 25.98 6.51 3.50
C ARG A 64 26.36 5.98 2.12
N ALA A 65 25.57 6.29 1.09
CA ALA A 65 25.78 5.81 -0.26
C ALA A 65 26.80 6.72 -0.97
N HIS A 66 27.84 6.11 -1.54
CA HIS A 66 28.89 6.84 -2.25
C HIS A 66 28.91 6.55 -3.76
N LYS A 67 28.35 5.42 -4.18
CA LYS A 67 28.41 4.96 -5.57
C LYS A 67 27.21 5.53 -6.35
N PRO A 68 27.42 6.19 -7.51
CA PRO A 68 26.34 6.86 -8.24
C PRO A 68 25.17 5.94 -8.61
N ASP A 69 25.44 4.69 -8.98
CA ASP A 69 24.40 3.72 -9.32
C ASP A 69 23.59 3.26 -8.11
N THR A 70 24.25 3.10 -6.96
CA THR A 70 23.61 2.77 -5.68
C THR A 70 22.72 3.91 -5.23
N ILE A 71 23.21 5.16 -5.32
CA ILE A 71 22.43 6.36 -5.04
C ILE A 71 21.18 6.39 -5.94
N ALA A 72 21.36 6.22 -7.26
CA ALA A 72 20.25 6.25 -8.21
C ALA A 72 19.17 5.19 -7.91
N VAL A 73 19.57 3.95 -7.61
CA VAL A 73 18.62 2.89 -7.24
C VAL A 73 17.91 3.23 -5.94
N LEU A 74 18.64 3.61 -4.88
CA LEU A 74 18.04 3.91 -3.58
C LEU A 74 17.08 5.11 -3.66
N THR A 75 17.42 6.16 -4.41
CA THR A 75 16.51 7.30 -4.66
C THR A 75 15.25 6.85 -5.38
N ASN A 76 15.36 6.05 -6.44
CA ASN A 76 14.17 5.56 -7.16
C ASN A 76 13.26 4.68 -6.29
N LEU A 77 13.84 3.88 -5.39
CA LEU A 77 13.07 3.08 -4.42
C LEU A 77 12.36 3.95 -3.38
N GLN A 78 13.05 4.98 -2.88
CA GLN A 78 12.46 5.97 -1.98
C GLN A 78 11.32 6.73 -2.64
N ASP A 79 11.52 7.22 -3.86
CA ASP A 79 10.51 7.96 -4.63
C ASP A 79 9.27 7.11 -4.87
N ALA A 80 9.43 5.83 -5.23
CA ALA A 80 8.31 4.91 -5.39
C ALA A 80 7.51 4.75 -4.09
N SER A 81 8.21 4.57 -2.96
CA SER A 81 7.58 4.48 -1.63
C SER A 81 6.79 5.74 -1.28
N GLN A 82 7.41 6.92 -1.40
CA GLN A 82 6.82 8.19 -0.96
C GLN A 82 5.72 8.71 -1.90
N THR A 83 5.90 8.56 -3.21
CA THR A 83 5.00 9.18 -4.20
C THR A 83 3.90 8.25 -4.69
N ARG A 84 4.06 6.93 -4.53
CA ARG A 84 3.11 5.93 -5.06
C ARG A 84 2.51 5.09 -3.94
N HIS A 85 3.34 4.43 -3.14
CA HIS A 85 2.87 3.46 -2.14
C HIS A 85 2.20 4.15 -0.95
N LEU A 86 2.85 5.13 -0.35
CA LEU A 86 2.31 5.86 0.81
C LEU A 86 0.93 6.48 0.51
N PRO A 87 0.73 7.24 -0.58
CA PRO A 87 -0.60 7.75 -0.92
C PRO A 87 -1.64 6.65 -1.19
N ALA A 88 -1.21 5.50 -1.74
CA ALA A 88 -2.12 4.38 -1.97
C ALA A 88 -2.62 3.76 -0.66
N PHE A 89 -1.74 3.59 0.32
CA PHE A 89 -2.09 3.11 1.65
C PHE A 89 -2.93 4.12 2.44
N GLN A 90 -2.62 5.42 2.35
CA GLN A 90 -3.43 6.49 2.96
C GLN A 90 -4.87 6.45 2.44
N ARG A 91 -5.05 6.44 1.10
CA ARG A 91 -6.38 6.30 0.48
C ARG A 91 -7.08 5.00 0.88
N CYS A 92 -6.34 3.91 1.08
CA CYS A 92 -6.92 2.66 1.55
C CYS A 92 -7.45 2.78 2.99
N ALA A 93 -6.67 3.35 3.89
CA ALA A 93 -7.05 3.54 5.29
C ALA A 93 -8.29 4.46 5.41
N GLU A 94 -8.34 5.53 4.62
CA GLU A 94 -9.49 6.45 4.57
C GLU A 94 -10.78 5.77 4.10
N ARG A 95 -10.71 4.97 3.02
CA ARG A 95 -11.87 4.20 2.52
C ARG A 95 -12.35 3.16 3.53
N GLY A 96 -11.42 2.54 4.26
CA GLY A 96 -11.72 1.59 5.32
C GLY A 96 -12.45 2.21 6.51
N ALA A 97 -12.22 3.50 6.79
CA ALA A 97 -12.93 4.25 7.82
C ALA A 97 -14.33 4.73 7.37
N GLY A 98 -14.51 5.04 6.08
CA GLY A 98 -15.78 5.52 5.53
C GLY A 98 -16.86 4.44 5.29
N SER A 99 -16.48 3.17 5.19
CA SER A 99 -17.40 2.07 4.84
C SER A 99 -18.20 1.51 6.04
N GLY A 100 -17.95 1.99 7.27
CA GLY A 100 -18.66 1.57 8.48
C GLY A 100 -20.05 2.20 8.68
N ARG A 101 -20.53 3.07 7.78
CA ARG A 101 -21.76 3.87 7.98
C ARG A 101 -22.91 3.60 6.99
N GLN A 102 -22.82 2.59 6.12
CA GLN A 102 -23.92 2.25 5.20
C GLN A 102 -24.25 0.75 5.24
N ARG A 103 -24.74 0.28 6.38
CA ARG A 103 -25.64 -0.88 6.46
C ARG A 103 -26.80 -0.53 7.40
N GLN A 104 -27.73 0.29 6.91
CA GLN A 104 -29.08 0.36 7.45
C GLN A 104 -30.08 0.29 6.31
N GLU A 105 -30.70 -0.90 6.22
CA GLU A 105 -32.12 -1.09 5.96
C GLU A 105 -32.69 -0.49 4.67
N ARG A 106 -32.54 -1.23 3.57
CA ARG A 106 -33.62 -1.30 2.57
C ARG A 106 -34.61 -2.37 3.01
N HIS A 107 -35.48 -1.98 3.94
CA HIS A 107 -36.65 -2.77 4.32
C HIS A 107 -37.68 -2.67 3.18
N CYS A 108 -37.94 -3.80 2.52
CA CYS A 108 -39.03 -3.95 1.57
C CYS A 108 -40.36 -3.86 2.33
N GLY A 109 -41.05 -2.73 2.24
CA GLY A 109 -42.40 -2.52 2.79
C GLY A 109 -43.35 -2.06 1.69
N GLY A 110 -44.25 -2.95 1.28
CA GLY A 110 -45.19 -2.72 0.21
C GLY A 110 -46.42 -1.88 0.57
N ALA A 111 -47.08 -1.44 -0.51
CA ALA A 111 -48.50 -1.11 -0.66
C ALA A 111 -49.08 0.13 0.03
N SER A 112 -49.53 1.09 -0.79
CA SER A 112 -50.95 1.46 -0.80
C SER A 112 -51.38 2.12 -2.12
N ARG A 113 -52.47 1.58 -2.66
CA ARG A 113 -53.25 2.02 -3.82
C ARG A 113 -54.05 3.29 -3.51
N ARG A 114 -54.33 4.12 -4.53
CA ARG A 114 -55.58 4.92 -4.77
C ARG A 114 -55.35 5.69 -6.09
N HIS A 115 -55.88 5.27 -7.25
CA HIS A 115 -57.24 5.34 -7.78
C HIS A 115 -57.73 6.75 -8.18
N ARG A 116 -58.04 6.89 -9.49
CA ARG A 116 -58.92 7.88 -10.18
C ARG A 116 -58.41 9.34 -10.24
N GLN A 117 -58.65 10.14 -11.28
CA GLN A 117 -59.45 10.05 -12.52
C GLN A 117 -59.02 11.16 -13.51
N ARG A 118 -59.44 11.02 -14.77
CA ARG A 118 -59.33 11.96 -15.91
C ARG A 118 -60.32 13.13 -15.82
N GLY A 119 -60.05 14.21 -16.58
CA GLY A 119 -60.98 15.28 -17.00
C GLY A 119 -60.60 16.63 -16.39
N ALA A 120 -60.47 17.75 -17.11
CA ALA A 120 -60.93 18.16 -18.45
C ALA A 120 -59.91 19.12 -19.07
#